data_AF-A0A969HZN8-F1
#
_entry.id   AF-A0A969HZN8-F1
#
_cell.length_a   1.000
_cell.length_b   1.000
_cell.length_c   1.000
_cell.angle_alpha   90.00
_cell.angle_beta   90.00
_cell.angle_gamma   90.00
#
_symmetry.space_group_name_H-M   'P 1'
#
loop_
_entity.id
_entity.type
_entity.pdbx_description
1 polymer ?
#
loop_
_entity_poly.entity_id
_entity_poly.type
_entity_poly.pdbx_seq_one_letter_code
_entity_poly.pdbx_strand_id
1 'polypeptide(L)' 'AAQIAGLDMARAESDAASQAVSTEIARNLEYARSLGFTGTPAWVAGAKPMGGMVGFERLKAALAEGTAG' A
#
# COMPACT_ATOMS: atom_id res chain seq x y z
N ALA A 1 11.97 -10.84 8.77
CA ALA A 1 10.95 -10.78 7.70
C ALA A 1 11.49 -11.32 6.38
N ALA A 2 12.50 -10.69 5.76
CA ALA A 2 13.06 -11.15 4.47
C ALA A 2 13.56 -12.61 4.48
N GLN A 3 14.32 -13.00 5.51
CA GLN A 3 14.79 -14.40 5.68
C GLN A 3 13.63 -15.39 5.86
N ILE A 4 12.60 -15.00 6.64
CA ILE A 4 11.39 -15.83 6.85
C ILE A 4 10.62 -16.01 5.54
N ALA A 5 10.64 -14.99 4.68
CA ALA A 5 10.06 -15.04 3.35
C ALA A 5 10.95 -15.79 2.31
N GLY A 6 12.11 -16.31 2.71
CA GLY A 6 12.99 -17.11 1.85
C GLY A 6 13.74 -16.31 0.78
N LEU A 7 13.96 -15.01 1.00
CA LEU A 7 14.67 -14.18 0.03
C LEU A 7 16.17 -14.51 -0.02
N ASP A 8 16.75 -14.42 -1.21
CA ASP A 8 18.20 -14.25 -1.37
C ASP A 8 18.60 -12.92 -0.71
N MET A 9 19.34 -13.01 0.38
CA MET A 9 19.70 -11.86 1.19
C MET A 9 20.68 -10.92 0.50
N ALA A 10 21.65 -11.45 -0.25
CA ALA A 10 22.63 -10.63 -0.95
C ALA A 10 21.93 -9.80 -2.05
N ARG A 11 21.01 -10.43 -2.77
CA ARG A 11 20.19 -9.73 -3.75
C ARG A 11 19.24 -8.73 -3.10
N ALA A 12 18.55 -9.10 -2.03
CA ALA A 12 17.62 -8.21 -1.34
C ALA A 12 18.31 -6.94 -0.82
N GLU A 13 19.53 -7.06 -0.28
CA GLU A 13 20.35 -5.93 0.17
C GLU A 13 20.75 -5.03 -1.01
N SER A 14 21.22 -5.61 -2.12
CA SER A 14 21.57 -4.85 -3.33
C SER A 14 20.35 -4.12 -3.92
N ASP A 15 19.19 -4.79 -3.98
CA ASP A 15 17.96 -4.21 -4.53
C ASP A 15 17.47 -3.07 -3.62
N ALA A 16 17.48 -3.26 -2.30
CA ALA A 16 17.07 -2.25 -1.32
C ALA A 16 17.96 -0.98 -1.36
N ALA A 17 19.26 -1.14 -1.66
CA ALA A 17 20.19 -0.02 -1.82
C ALA A 17 20.11 0.65 -3.20
N SER A 18 19.35 0.10 -4.15
CA SER A 18 19.33 0.61 -5.52
C SER A 18 18.53 1.91 -5.67
N GLN A 19 18.97 2.75 -6.62
CA GLN A 19 18.22 3.95 -7.02
C GLN A 19 16.83 3.61 -7.57
N ALA A 20 16.70 2.47 -8.26
CA ALA A 20 15.44 2.02 -8.83
C ALA A 20 14.37 1.80 -7.75
N VAL A 21 14.71 1.06 -6.69
CA VAL A 21 13.81 0.82 -5.55
C VAL A 21 13.53 2.10 -4.79
N SER A 22 14.55 2.94 -4.55
CA SER A 22 14.35 4.24 -3.89
C SER A 22 13.39 5.15 -4.66
N THR A 23 13.49 5.17 -5.99
CA THR A 23 12.60 5.97 -6.86
C THR A 23 11.18 5.42 -6.84
N GLU A 24 11.02 4.09 -6.85
CA GLU A 24 9.70 3.46 -6.78
C GLU A 24 9.00 3.71 -5.44
N ILE A 25 9.73 3.63 -4.31
CA ILE A 25 9.21 4.00 -2.99
C ILE A 25 8.74 5.46 -2.99
N ALA A 26 9.54 6.38 -3.53
CA ALA A 26 9.15 7.80 -3.61
C ALA A 26 7.89 8.02 -4.45
N ARG A 27 7.76 7.35 -5.60
CA ARG A 27 6.55 7.41 -6.44
C ARG A 27 5.32 6.87 -5.70
N ASN A 28 5.45 5.75 -5.00
CA ASN A 28 4.35 5.16 -4.25
C ASN A 28 3.89 6.06 -3.09
N LEU A 29 4.83 6.70 -2.39
CA LEU A 29 4.52 7.67 -1.34
C LEU A 29 3.81 8.91 -1.90
N GLU A 30 4.26 9.42 -3.05
CA GLU A 30 3.62 10.56 -3.70
C GLU A 30 2.21 10.22 -4.16
N TYR A 31 2.03 9.03 -4.76
CA TYR A 31 0.72 8.56 -5.17
C TYR A 31 -0.22 8.41 -3.96
N ALA A 32 0.25 7.83 -2.85
CA ALA A 32 -0.54 7.72 -1.62
C ALA A 32 -0.98 9.09 -1.09
N ARG A 33 -0.11 10.12 -1.13
CA ARG A 33 -0.47 11.49 -0.75
C ARG A 33 -1.50 12.10 -1.69
N SER A 34 -1.39 11.85 -2.99
CA SER A 34 -2.37 12.31 -3.98
C SER A 34 -3.77 11.73 -3.76
N LEU A 35 -3.85 10.53 -3.16
CA LEU A 35 -5.11 9.90 -2.73
C LEU A 35 -5.60 10.41 -1.36
N GLY A 36 -4.88 11.34 -0.73
CA GLY A 36 -5.23 11.94 0.57
C GLY A 36 -4.79 11.12 1.78
N PHE A 37 -3.93 10.11 1.63
CA PHE A 37 -3.45 9.34 2.77
C PHE A 37 -2.37 10.10 3.56
N THR A 38 -2.54 10.12 4.87
CA THR A 38 -1.63 10.82 5.82
C THR A 38 -0.88 9.87 6.75
N GLY A 39 -1.17 8.56 6.69
CA GLY A 39 -0.57 7.56 7.56
C GLY A 39 -1.07 6.14 7.26
N THR A 40 -0.63 5.18 8.07
CA THR A 40 -1.02 3.78 7.99
C THR A 40 -1.81 3.35 9.24
N PRO A 41 -2.73 2.36 9.13
CA PRO A 41 -3.15 1.70 7.89
C PRO A 41 -3.96 2.64 6.98
N ALA A 42 -4.02 2.31 5.69
CA ALA A 42 -4.81 3.00 4.68
C ALA A 42 -5.38 1.95 3.70
N TRP A 43 -6.56 2.20 3.18
CA TRP A 43 -7.33 1.25 2.37
C TRP A 43 -7.85 1.92 1.11
N VAL A 44 -7.95 1.16 0.03
CA VAL A 44 -8.75 1.50 -1.15
C VAL A 44 -9.75 0.36 -1.34
N ALA A 45 -11.05 0.65 -1.28
CA ALA A 45 -12.10 -0.32 -1.56
C ALA A 45 -12.91 0.16 -2.77
N GLY A 46 -12.88 -0.60 -3.86
CA GLY A 46 -13.33 -0.10 -5.16
C GLY A 46 -12.53 1.13 -5.57
N ALA A 47 -13.20 2.25 -5.84
CA ALA A 47 -12.57 3.54 -6.15
C ALA A 47 -12.51 4.51 -4.95
N LYS A 48 -12.78 4.04 -3.72
CA LYS A 48 -12.89 4.90 -2.53
C LYS A 48 -11.64 4.79 -1.65
N PRO A 49 -10.82 5.86 -1.54
CA PRO A 49 -9.73 5.91 -0.57
C PRO A 49 -10.27 6.11 0.85
N MET A 50 -9.72 5.36 1.82
CA MET A 50 -10.08 5.42 3.24
C MET A 50 -8.80 5.38 4.10
N GLY A 51 -8.48 6.49 4.77
CA GLY A 51 -7.33 6.58 5.68
C GLY A 51 -7.63 6.07 7.09
N GLY A 52 -6.61 5.53 7.75
CA GLY A 52 -6.66 5.07 9.14
C GLY A 52 -7.17 3.64 9.31
N MET A 53 -7.31 3.22 10.57
CA MET A 53 -7.91 1.93 10.91
C MET A 53 -9.38 1.91 10.48
N VAL A 54 -9.74 0.95 9.63
CA VAL A 54 -11.11 0.73 9.15
C VAL A 54 -11.51 -0.70 9.52
N GLY A 55 -12.62 -0.83 10.24
CA GLY A 55 -13.16 -2.14 10.63
C GLY A 55 -13.79 -2.90 9.47
N PHE A 56 -13.92 -4.23 9.63
CA PHE A 56 -14.43 -5.15 8.62
C PHE A 56 -15.77 -4.71 8.00
N GLU A 57 -16.77 -4.36 8.81
CA GLU A 57 -18.10 -3.98 8.31
C GLU A 57 -18.06 -2.75 7.39
N ARG A 58 -17.20 -1.77 7.71
CA ARG A 58 -17.05 -0.56 6.88
C ARG A 58 -16.35 -0.87 5.55
N LEU A 59 -15.35 -1.76 5.56
CA LEU A 59 -14.72 -2.23 4.32
C LEU A 59 -15.72 -3.01 3.45
N LYS A 60 -16.50 -3.90 4.06
CA LYS A 60 -17.54 -4.69 3.38
C LYS A 60 -18.60 -3.79 2.73
N ALA A 61 -19.07 -2.77 3.44
CA ALA A 61 -20.01 -1.79 2.89
C ALA A 61 -19.41 -1.01 1.72
N ALA A 62 -18.16 -0.54 1.85
CA ALA A 62 -17.48 0.20 0.79
C ALA A 62 -17.31 -0.61 -0.51
N LEU A 63 -17.10 -1.94 -0.40
CA LEU A 63 -17.07 -2.84 -1.54
C LEU A 63 -18.45 -2.98 -2.20
N ALA A 64 -19.51 -3.15 -1.41
CA ALA A 64 -20.87 -3.33 -1.92
C ALA A 64 -21.40 -2.09 -2.67
N GLU A 65 -21.03 -0.89 -2.22
CA GLU A 65 -21.38 0.37 -2.89
C GLU A 65 -20.67 0.54 -4.25
N GLY A 66 -19.47 -0.04 -4.41
CA GLY A 66 -18.68 0.07 -5.64
C GLY A 66 -19.17 -0.79 -6.80
N THR A 67 -19.97 -1.83 -6.53
CA THR A 67 -20.54 -2.73 -7.53
C THR A 67 -21.87 -2.26 -8.13
N ALA A 68 -22.44 -1.17 -7.60
CA ALA A 68 -23.72 -0.62 -8.05
C ALA A 68 -23.59 0.47 -9.15
N GLY A 69 -22.37 0.69 -9.66
CA GLY A 69 -22.06 1.66 -10.73
C GLY A 69 -21.73 1.00 -12.05
#